data_AF-A0A2V7YEH4-F1
#
_entry.id   AF-A0A2V7YEH4-F1
#
_cell.length_a   1.000
_cell.length_b   1.000
_cell.length_c   1.000
_cell.angle_alpha   90.00
_cell.angle_beta   90.00
_cell.angle_gamma   90.00
#
_symmetry.space_group_name_H-M   'P 1'
#
loop_
_entity.id
_entity.type
_entity.pdbx_description
1 polymer ?
#
loop_
_entity_poly.entity_id
_entity_poly.type
_entity_poly.pdbx_seq_one_letter_code
_entity_poly.pdbx_strand_id
1 'polypeptide(L)'
;NTAEAALLRVDVASEDTSLSRQIDATSGAATDRLRGLTGAAFDRMYIDREVDAHQYALNLIDKTLTANARKRVVKEQLANLRKLVDAHLGRAKQIQASLPR
;
A
#
# COMPACT_ATOMS: atom_id res chain seq x y z
N ASN A 1 -5.84 -9.02 4.86
CA ASN A 1 -6.86 -8.24 5.64
C ASN A 1 -8.26 -8.48 5.04
N THR A 2 -9.36 -7.89 5.54
CA THR A 2 -10.73 -8.15 5.01
C THR A 2 -10.96 -7.68 3.57
N ALA A 3 -10.24 -6.67 3.09
CA ALA A 3 -10.32 -6.19 1.71
C ALA A 3 -9.66 -7.16 0.72
N GLU A 4 -8.51 -7.70 1.09
CA GLU A 4 -7.81 -8.75 0.34
C GLU A 4 -8.64 -10.04 0.27
N ALA A 5 -9.25 -10.44 1.39
CA ALA A 5 -10.19 -11.56 1.44
C ALA A 5 -11.45 -11.31 0.59
N ALA A 6 -11.88 -10.06 0.42
CA ALA A 6 -13.01 -9.71 -0.44
C ALA A 6 -12.65 -9.76 -1.93
N LEU A 7 -11.41 -9.40 -2.31
CA LEU A 7 -10.94 -9.49 -3.69
C LEU A 7 -10.75 -10.95 -4.16
N LEU A 8 -10.26 -11.84 -3.28
CA LEU A 8 -10.14 -13.27 -3.56
C LEU A 8 -11.50 -13.96 -3.76
N ARG A 9 -12.55 -13.51 -3.07
CA ARG A 9 -13.93 -14.00 -3.29
C ARG A 9 -14.51 -13.57 -4.64
N VAL A 10 -13.90 -12.58 -5.30
CA VAL A 10 -14.33 -12.03 -6.59
C VAL A 10 -13.51 -12.65 -7.73
N ASP A 11 -12.98 -13.87 -7.57
CA ASP A 11 -12.28 -14.64 -8.63
C ASP A 11 -11.28 -13.80 -9.46
N VAL A 12 -10.65 -12.81 -8.78
CA VAL A 12 -9.58 -12.02 -9.36
C VAL A 12 -8.33 -12.85 -9.19
N ALA A 13 -7.92 -13.51 -10.26
CA ALA A 13 -6.69 -14.29 -10.26
C ALA A 13 -5.50 -13.37 -9.96
N SER A 14 -4.64 -13.81 -9.04
CA SER A 14 -3.32 -13.21 -8.86
C SER A 14 -2.46 -13.61 -10.06
N GLU A 15 -1.83 -12.63 -10.71
CA GLU A 15 -0.96 -12.84 -11.86
C GLU A 15 0.40 -12.17 -11.64
N ASP A 16 1.46 -12.85 -12.11
CA ASP A 16 2.79 -12.27 -12.14
C ASP A 16 2.92 -11.29 -13.31
N THR A 17 2.83 -10.01 -13.00
CA THR A 17 2.88 -8.88 -13.94
C THR A 17 4.11 -8.02 -13.71
N SER A 18 4.44 -7.14 -14.65
CA SER A 18 5.50 -6.15 -14.44
C SER A 18 5.22 -5.27 -13.20
N LEU A 19 3.95 -4.96 -12.95
CA LEU A 19 3.50 -4.20 -11.80
C LEU A 19 3.70 -4.96 -10.49
N SER A 20 3.31 -6.24 -10.41
CA SER A 20 3.53 -7.04 -9.19
C SER A 20 5.02 -7.17 -8.88
N ARG A 21 5.86 -7.46 -9.89
CA ARG A 21 7.32 -7.51 -9.70
C ARG A 21 7.91 -6.19 -9.24
N GLN A 22 7.41 -5.05 -9.72
CA GLN A 22 7.84 -3.73 -9.27
C GLN A 22 7.46 -3.49 -7.80
N ILE A 23 6.24 -3.89 -7.39
CA ILE A 23 5.79 -3.81 -6.00
C ILE A 23 6.66 -4.69 -5.10
N ASP A 24 6.98 -5.90 -5.54
CA ASP A 24 7.84 -6.83 -4.80
C ASP A 24 9.26 -6.29 -4.65
N ALA A 25 9.86 -5.80 -5.73
CA ALA A 25 11.21 -5.24 -5.71
C ALA A 25 11.31 -4.01 -4.79
N THR A 26 10.33 -3.11 -4.85
CA THR A 26 10.29 -1.92 -3.98
C THR A 26 10.05 -2.28 -2.52
N SER A 27 9.32 -3.37 -2.24
CA SER A 27 9.12 -3.89 -0.89
C SER A 27 10.39 -4.55 -0.36
N GLY A 28 11.05 -5.40 -1.15
CA GLY A 28 12.31 -6.05 -0.77
C GLY A 28 13.42 -5.05 -0.45
N ALA A 29 13.63 -4.06 -1.33
CA ALA A 29 14.63 -3.02 -1.10
C ALA A 29 14.36 -2.19 0.16
N ALA A 30 13.09 -2.00 0.54
CA ALA A 30 12.73 -1.32 1.79
C ALA A 30 13.01 -2.20 3.01
N THR A 31 12.67 -3.49 2.96
CA THR A 31 13.01 -4.44 4.01
C THR A 31 14.51 -4.50 4.25
N ASP A 32 15.32 -4.54 3.19
CA ASP A 32 16.78 -4.59 3.31
C ASP A 32 17.36 -3.34 3.98
N ARG A 33 16.82 -2.15 3.66
CA ARG A 33 17.22 -0.89 4.32
C ARG A 33 16.86 -0.89 5.80
N LEU A 34 15.72 -1.45 6.18
CA LEU A 34 15.25 -1.48 7.56
C LEU A 34 16.08 -2.43 8.45
N ARG A 35 16.60 -3.53 7.90
CA ARG A 35 17.34 -4.56 8.66
C ARG A 35 18.56 -4.03 9.41
N GLY A 36 19.19 -2.96 8.92
CA GLY A 36 20.37 -2.35 9.55
C GLY A 36 20.05 -1.26 10.58
N LEU A 37 18.78 -0.91 10.77
CA LEU A 37 18.35 0.20 11.61
C LEU A 37 17.73 -0.30 12.91
N THR A 38 17.87 0.49 13.97
CA THR A 38 17.27 0.21 15.28
C THR A 38 16.75 1.49 15.92
N GLY A 39 15.87 1.34 16.92
CA GLY A 39 15.33 2.46 17.71
C GLY A 39 14.70 3.55 16.84
N ALA A 40 14.94 4.81 17.21
CA ALA A 40 14.34 5.96 16.53
C ALA A 40 14.68 6.03 15.02
N ALA A 41 15.86 5.56 14.61
CA ALA A 41 16.24 5.52 13.19
C ALA A 41 15.39 4.50 12.41
N PHE A 42 15.10 3.35 13.03
CA PHE A 42 14.17 2.37 12.46
C PHE A 42 12.75 2.94 12.39
N ASP A 43 12.24 3.49 13.50
CA ASP A 43 10.88 4.02 13.56
C ASP A 43 10.64 5.09 12.48
N ARG A 44 11.63 5.97 12.29
CA ARG A 44 11.56 7.02 11.28
C ARG A 44 11.59 6.46 9.86
N MET A 45 12.55 5.59 9.54
CA MET A 45 12.65 5.01 8.20
C MET A 45 11.42 4.17 7.87
N TYR A 46 10.90 3.41 8.85
CA TYR A 46 9.70 2.61 8.69
C TYR A 46 8.49 3.49 8.36
N ILE A 47 8.24 4.54 9.15
CA ILE A 47 7.05 5.37 8.92
C ILE A 47 7.15 6.20 7.63
N ASP A 48 8.35 6.68 7.28
CA ASP A 48 8.59 7.38 6.01
C ASP A 48 8.26 6.45 4.83
N ARG A 49 8.70 5.18 4.90
CA ARG A 49 8.36 4.16 3.89
C ARG A 49 6.86 3.85 3.84
N GLU A 50 6.18 3.75 4.98
CA GLU A 50 4.74 3.49 5.04
C GLU A 50 3.96 4.64 4.38
N VAL A 51 4.37 5.89 4.61
CA VAL A 51 3.78 7.07 3.95
C VAL A 51 3.94 6.97 2.43
N ASP A 52 5.14 6.66 1.94
CA ASP A 52 5.41 6.52 0.50
C ASP A 52 4.64 5.33 -0.11
N ALA A 53 4.59 4.20 0.60
CA ALA A 53 3.87 3.00 0.16
C ALA A 53 2.39 3.29 -0.08
N HIS A 54 1.75 3.94 0.89
CA HIS A 54 0.32 4.19 0.83
C HIS A 54 -0.03 5.28 -0.20
N GLN A 55 0.83 6.28 -0.39
CA GLN A 55 0.67 7.25 -1.48
C GLN A 55 0.79 6.60 -2.86
N TYR A 56 1.78 5.72 -3.04
CA TYR A 56 1.92 4.95 -4.27
C TYR A 56 0.69 4.06 -4.53
N ALA A 57 0.21 3.35 -3.49
CA ALA A 57 -0.97 2.51 -3.58
C ALA A 57 -2.23 3.30 -3.95
N LEU A 58 -2.46 4.48 -3.37
CA LEU A 58 -3.58 5.36 -3.75
C LEU A 58 -3.50 5.77 -5.22
N ASN A 59 -2.31 6.17 -5.69
CA ASN A 59 -2.11 6.54 -7.08
C ASN A 59 -2.38 5.35 -8.04
N LEU A 60 -1.94 4.16 -7.66
CA LEU A 60 -2.18 2.95 -8.43
C LEU A 60 -3.67 2.59 -8.48
N ILE A 61 -4.37 2.66 -7.34
CA ILE A 61 -5.82 2.44 -7.26
C ILE A 61 -6.55 3.44 -8.15
N ASP A 62 -6.23 4.72 -8.05
CA ASP A 62 -6.95 5.79 -8.75
C ASP A 62 -6.68 5.78 -10.25
N LYS A 63 -5.41 5.70 -10.66
CA LYS A 63 -5.02 5.87 -12.08
C LYS A 63 -4.97 4.58 -12.88
N THR A 64 -4.76 3.44 -12.24
CA THR A 64 -4.56 2.16 -12.94
C THR A 64 -5.72 1.22 -12.68
N LEU A 65 -5.94 0.82 -11.43
CA LEU A 65 -6.89 -0.25 -11.13
C LEU A 65 -8.34 0.19 -11.37
N THR A 66 -8.73 1.37 -10.87
CA THR A 66 -10.10 1.89 -11.03
C THR A 66 -10.40 2.21 -12.49
N ALA A 67 -9.42 2.75 -13.22
CA ALA A 67 -9.56 3.07 -14.65
C ALA A 67 -9.76 1.81 -15.51
N ASN A 68 -9.14 0.68 -15.15
CA ASN A 68 -9.22 -0.58 -15.91
C ASN A 68 -10.31 -1.54 -15.40
N ALA A 69 -10.87 -1.31 -14.22
CA ALA A 69 -11.92 -2.15 -13.65
C ALA A 69 -13.22 -2.06 -14.47
N ARG A 70 -13.73 -3.20 -14.95
CA ARG A 70 -14.98 -3.25 -15.73
C ARG A 70 -16.20 -3.66 -14.89
N LYS A 71 -16.02 -4.65 -14.02
CA LYS A 71 -17.11 -5.20 -13.18
C LYS A 71 -17.45 -4.22 -12.05
N ARG A 72 -18.74 -3.93 -11.85
CA ARG A 72 -19.22 -3.01 -10.79
C ARG A 72 -18.72 -3.42 -9.40
N VAL A 73 -18.81 -4.70 -9.06
CA VAL A 73 -18.33 -5.23 -7.77
C VAL A 73 -16.84 -4.98 -7.54
N VAL A 74 -16.01 -5.04 -8.60
CA VAL A 74 -14.58 -4.74 -8.50
C VAL A 74 -14.36 -3.25 -8.24
N LYS A 75 -15.09 -2.36 -8.91
CA LYS A 75 -15.03 -0.90 -8.65
C LYS A 75 -15.42 -0.55 -7.22
N GLU A 76 -16.48 -1.17 -6.70
CA GLU A 76 -16.92 -0.98 -5.31
C GLU A 76 -15.84 -1.43 -4.31
N GLN A 77 -15.20 -2.58 -4.55
CA GLN A 77 -14.11 -3.04 -3.69
C GLN A 77 -12.87 -2.15 -3.79
N LEU A 78 -12.52 -1.66 -4.98
CA LEU A 78 -11.43 -0.69 -5.13
C LEU A 78 -11.73 0.62 -4.40
N ALA A 79 -12.97 1.10 -4.40
CA ALA A 79 -13.37 2.27 -3.64
C ALA A 79 -13.25 2.06 -2.12
N ASN A 80 -13.62 0.88 -1.62
CA ASN A 80 -13.44 0.51 -0.21
C ASN A 80 -11.95 0.41 0.16
N LEU A 81 -11.16 -0.25 -0.68
CA LEU A 81 -9.71 -0.37 -0.49
C LEU A 81 -9.06 1.01 -0.47
N ARG A 82 -9.42 1.89 -1.41
CA ARG A 82 -8.93 3.28 -1.44
C ARG A 82 -9.17 3.99 -0.12
N LYS A 83 -10.39 3.93 0.44
CA LYS A 83 -10.74 4.55 1.73
C LYS A 83 -9.88 3.99 2.88
N LEU A 84 -9.65 2.67 2.89
CA LEU A 84 -8.81 2.04 3.91
C LEU A 84 -7.35 2.51 3.80
N VAL A 85 -6.78 2.52 2.59
CA VAL A 85 -5.40 2.97 2.34
C VAL A 85 -5.24 4.45 2.72
N ASP A 86 -6.21 5.29 2.38
CA ASP A 86 -6.21 6.72 2.74
C ASP A 86 -6.25 6.93 4.27
N ALA A 87 -7.08 6.17 4.98
CA ALA A 87 -7.12 6.21 6.44
C ALA A 87 -5.80 5.73 7.08
N HIS A 88 -5.16 4.71 6.52
CA HIS A 88 -3.83 4.25 6.95
C HIS A 88 -2.75 5.32 6.68
N LEU A 89 -2.77 5.96 5.51
CA LEU A 89 -1.86 7.06 5.19
C LEU A 89 -2.01 8.23 6.17
N GLY A 90 -3.24 8.59 6.51
CA GLY A 90 -3.52 9.63 7.51
C GLY A 90 -2.88 9.31 8.86
N ARG A 91 -3.04 8.08 9.36
CA ARG A 91 -2.38 7.62 10.60
C ARG A 91 -0.86 7.60 10.48
N ALA A 92 -0.32 7.14 9.35
CA ALA A 92 1.13 7.10 9.14
C ALA A 92 1.73 8.51 9.19
N LYS A 93 1.09 9.49 8.56
CA LYS A 93 1.50 10.91 8.63
C LYS A 93 1.41 11.48 10.05
N GLN A 94 0.38 11.11 10.82
CA GLN A 94 0.26 11.52 12.22
C GLN A 94 1.42 10.97 13.07
N ILE A 95 1.74 9.68 12.92
CA ILE A 95 2.86 9.05 13.61
C ILE A 95 4.17 9.71 13.20
N GLN A 96 4.40 9.88 11.89
CA GLN A 96 5.60 10.54 11.33
C GLN A 96 5.81 11.93 11.94
N ALA A 97 4.74 12.72 12.09
CA ALA A 97 4.81 14.04 12.71
C ALA A 97 5.06 14.01 14.23
N SER A 98 4.73 12.89 14.90
CA SER A 98 4.93 12.70 16.34
C SER A 98 6.31 12.16 16.71
N LEU A 99 7.05 11.61 15.74
CA LEU A 99 8.38 11.07 16.00
C LEU A 99 9.39 12.18 16.33
N PRO A 100 10.39 11.90 17.18
CA PRO A 100 11.51 12.80 17.39
C PRO A 100 12.20 13.15 16.06
N ARG A 101 12.72 14.38 15.98
CA ARG A 101 13.56 14.81 14.86
C ARG A 101 14.93 14.16 14.93
#